data_AF-A0A024UGN5-F1
#
_entry.id   AF-A0A024UGN5-F1
#
_cell.length_a   1.000
_cell.length_b   1.000
_cell.length_c   1.000
_cell.angle_alpha   90.00
_cell.angle_beta   90.00
_cell.angle_gamma   90.00
#
_symmetry.space_group_name_H-M   'P 1'
#
loop_
_entity.id
_entity.type
_entity.pdbx_description
1 polymer ?
#
loop_
_entity_poly.entity_id
_entity_poly.type
_entity_poly.pdbx_seq_one_letter_code
_entity_poly.pdbx_strand_id
1 'polypeptide(L)'
;MTSNADEAIGISVTGHLEGDGKAVRFYVEMQSAAVRFSFHGRYSELRHLHRALLHVLRAMDKSLALPPFPPKHVLEDMRTRPKITQREAELFEYYTLVATNKVAIDWLAAQHDIRSTVAPQDAPKDGVEFTPPQSMVKLHSRRSRRSTNQT
;
A
#
# COMPACT_ATOMS: atom_id res chain seq x y z
N MET A 1 -8.57 7.89 -28.26
CA MET A 1 -8.84 6.71 -27.43
C MET A 1 -7.49 6.12 -27.04
N THR A 2 -6.86 6.67 -26.00
CA THR A 2 -5.61 6.10 -25.46
C THR A 2 -5.98 4.86 -24.68
N SER A 3 -5.43 3.72 -25.08
CA SER A 3 -5.53 2.46 -24.35
C SER A 3 -5.16 2.70 -22.89
N ASN A 4 -6.12 2.53 -21.98
CA ASN A 4 -5.84 2.27 -20.57
C ASN A 4 -5.12 0.91 -20.54
N ALA A 5 -3.81 0.91 -20.80
CA ALA A 5 -2.99 -0.22 -20.43
C ALA A 5 -3.15 -0.36 -18.93
N ASP A 6 -3.63 -1.52 -18.48
CA ASP A 6 -3.68 -1.88 -17.06
C ASP A 6 -2.33 -1.51 -16.44
N GLU A 7 -2.34 -0.44 -15.66
CA GLU A 7 -1.11 0.09 -15.09
C GLU A 7 -0.69 -0.90 -14.02
N ALA A 8 0.31 -1.72 -14.33
CA ALA A 8 0.81 -2.71 -13.38
C ALA A 8 1.30 -1.99 -12.12
N ILE A 9 0.75 -2.38 -10.97
CA ILE A 9 1.15 -1.87 -9.67
C ILE A 9 2.18 -2.83 -9.08
N GLY A 10 3.41 -2.35 -8.93
CA GLY A 10 4.43 -3.00 -8.14
C GLY A 10 4.08 -2.91 -6.66
N ILE A 11 4.30 -4.00 -5.93
CA ILE A 11 4.01 -4.11 -4.50
C ILE A 11 5.23 -4.62 -3.78
N SER A 12 5.52 -4.08 -2.61
CA SER A 12 6.46 -4.69 -1.67
C SER A 12 5.89 -4.66 -0.26
N VAL A 13 6.20 -5.70 0.51
CA VAL A 13 5.82 -5.81 1.92
C VAL A 13 7.03 -6.21 2.74
N THR A 14 7.36 -5.45 3.77
CA THR A 14 8.43 -5.77 4.73
C THR A 14 7.92 -5.69 6.16
N GLY A 15 8.37 -6.62 7.02
CA GLY A 15 8.00 -6.71 8.43
C GLY A 15 9.21 -6.49 9.33
N HIS A 16 9.06 -5.60 10.30
CA HIS A 16 10.10 -5.25 11.26
C HIS A 16 9.60 -5.43 12.68
N LEU A 17 10.39 -6.11 13.51
CA LEU A 17 10.14 -6.16 14.96
C LEU A 17 10.37 -4.75 15.53
N GLU A 18 9.39 -4.22 16.25
CA GLU A 18 9.49 -2.92 16.92
C GLU A 18 10.58 -2.97 18.00
N GLY A 19 11.14 -1.80 18.37
CA GLY A 19 12.28 -1.71 19.27
C GLY A 19 12.05 -2.28 20.67
N ASP A 20 10.79 -2.43 21.09
CA ASP A 20 10.43 -3.07 22.36
C ASP A 20 10.34 -4.60 22.29
N GLY A 21 10.43 -5.18 21.09
CA GLY A 21 10.32 -6.62 20.84
C GLY A 21 8.91 -7.20 21.02
N LYS A 22 7.87 -6.36 21.19
CA LYS A 22 6.51 -6.80 21.50
C LYS A 22 5.59 -6.86 20.29
N ALA A 23 5.88 -6.07 19.27
CA ALA A 23 5.06 -5.96 18.08
C ALA A 23 5.89 -6.02 16.81
N VAL A 24 5.23 -6.38 15.71
CA VAL A 24 5.79 -6.36 14.36
C VAL A 24 5.01 -5.32 13.56
N ARG A 25 5.72 -4.41 12.93
CA ARG A 25 5.18 -3.40 12.03
C ARG A 25 5.47 -3.80 10.59
N PHE A 26 4.45 -3.77 9.76
CA PHE A 26 4.54 -4.10 8.33
C PHE A 26 4.44 -2.83 7.51
N TYR A 27 5.34 -2.68 6.54
CA TYR A 27 5.40 -1.59 5.59
C TYR A 27 4.97 -2.13 4.24
N VAL A 28 3.98 -1.48 3.66
CA VAL A 28 3.42 -1.82 2.36
C VAL A 28 3.67 -0.66 1.43
N GLU A 29 4.39 -0.91 0.35
CA GLU A 29 4.62 0.07 -0.70
C GLU A 29 3.93 -0.37 -1.97
N MET A 30 3.24 0.58 -2.61
CA MET A 30 2.58 0.41 -3.89
C MET A 30 3.14 1.44 -4.86
N GLN A 31 3.52 0.97 -6.05
CA GLN A 31 4.12 1.81 -7.06
C GLN A 31 3.52 1.50 -8.43
N SER A 32 2.99 2.52 -9.08
CA SER A 32 2.64 2.51 -10.49
C SER A 32 3.67 3.32 -11.31
N ALA A 33 3.44 3.47 -12.61
CA ALA A 33 4.27 4.35 -13.43
C ALA A 33 4.09 5.84 -13.09
N ALA A 34 2.95 6.21 -12.51
CA ALA A 34 2.61 7.59 -12.15
C ALA A 34 2.80 7.92 -10.66
N VAL A 35 2.50 6.99 -9.76
CA VAL A 35 2.42 7.27 -8.31
C VAL A 35 3.14 6.19 -7.51
N ARG A 36 3.87 6.62 -6.48
CA ARG A 36 4.39 5.76 -5.41
C ARG A 36 3.82 6.23 -4.08
N PHE A 37 3.23 5.33 -3.31
CA PHE A 37 2.80 5.62 -1.94
C PHE A 37 3.03 4.41 -1.06
N SER A 38 3.10 4.62 0.25
CA SER A 38 3.22 3.53 1.20
C SER A 38 2.39 3.79 2.45
N PHE A 39 2.14 2.73 3.18
CA PHE A 39 1.51 2.79 4.50
C PHE A 39 2.04 1.67 5.37
N HIS A 40 2.02 1.88 6.67
CA HIS A 40 2.53 0.91 7.62
C HIS A 40 1.73 0.85 8.91
N GLY A 41 1.71 -0.33 9.50
CA GLY A 41 0.96 -0.62 10.70
C GLY A 41 1.23 -2.03 11.21
N ARG A 42 0.79 -2.31 12.44
CA ARG A 42 0.72 -3.67 12.98
C ARG A 42 -0.35 -4.44 12.25
N TYR A 43 -0.25 -5.77 12.26
CA TYR A 43 -1.20 -6.63 11.56
C TYR A 43 -2.69 -6.37 11.93
N SER A 44 -2.99 -6.08 13.20
CA SER A 44 -4.34 -5.71 13.63
C SER A 44 -4.81 -4.36 13.08
N GLU A 45 -3.90 -3.41 12.93
CA GLU A 45 -4.16 -2.06 12.40
C GLU A 45 -4.44 -2.16 10.90
N LEU A 46 -3.64 -2.95 10.17
CA LEU A 46 -3.88 -3.25 8.75
C LEU A 46 -5.21 -4.01 8.53
N ARG A 47 -5.59 -4.89 9.46
CA ARG A 47 -6.91 -5.55 9.43
C ARG A 47 -8.06 -4.54 9.63
N HIS A 48 -7.87 -3.53 10.48
CA HIS A 48 -8.84 -2.44 10.62
C HIS A 48 -8.93 -1.61 9.34
N LEU A 49 -7.80 -1.29 8.71
CA LEU A 49 -7.76 -0.62 7.41
C LEU A 49 -8.54 -1.40 6.35
N HIS A 50 -8.36 -2.71 6.25
CA HIS A 50 -9.14 -3.57 5.36
C HIS A 50 -10.65 -3.44 5.59
N ARG A 51 -11.10 -3.43 6.85
CA ARG A 51 -12.53 -3.28 7.18
C ARG A 51 -13.06 -1.90 6.79
N ALA A 52 -12.27 -0.85 7.01
CA ALA A 52 -12.64 0.51 6.61
C ALA A 52 -12.77 0.62 5.09
N LEU A 53 -11.80 0.11 4.33
CA LEU A 53 -11.84 0.08 2.88
C LEU A 53 -13.03 -0.75 2.37
N LEU A 54 -13.28 -1.94 2.92
CA LEU A 54 -14.42 -2.77 2.54
C LEU A 54 -15.75 -2.06 2.78
N HIS A 55 -15.87 -1.33 3.90
CA HIS A 55 -17.07 -0.56 4.22
C HIS A 55 -17.30 0.55 3.19
N VAL A 56 -16.25 1.30 2.84
CA VAL A 56 -16.32 2.36 1.82
C VAL A 56 -16.71 1.79 0.47
N LEU A 57 -16.06 0.70 0.01
CA LEU A 57 -16.38 0.07 -1.26
C LEU A 57 -17.83 -0.39 -1.33
N ARG A 58 -18.33 -1.05 -0.27
CA ARG A 58 -19.73 -1.49 -0.19
C ARG A 58 -20.75 -0.35 -0.12
N ALA A 59 -20.36 0.80 0.45
CA ALA A 59 -21.20 1.99 0.47
C ALA A 59 -21.29 2.64 -0.93
N MET A 60 -20.25 2.51 -1.75
CA MET A 60 -20.25 2.98 -3.14
C MET A 60 -21.00 2.02 -4.07
N ASP A 61 -20.66 0.73 -4.01
CA ASP A 61 -21.30 -0.33 -4.80
C ASP A 61 -21.17 -1.67 -4.07
N LYS A 62 -22.30 -2.34 -3.84
CA LYS A 62 -22.36 -3.64 -3.16
C LYS A 62 -21.69 -4.77 -3.95
N SER A 63 -21.48 -4.58 -5.25
CA SER A 63 -20.77 -5.53 -6.11
C SER A 63 -19.25 -5.49 -5.90
N LEU A 64 -18.72 -4.37 -5.38
CA LEU A 64 -17.30 -4.23 -5.09
C LEU A 64 -16.94 -5.09 -3.87
N ALA A 65 -16.04 -6.04 -4.08
CA ALA A 65 -15.51 -6.91 -3.06
C ALA A 65 -14.00 -6.71 -2.88
N LEU A 66 -13.53 -7.00 -1.67
CA LEU A 66 -12.10 -7.21 -1.41
C LEU A 66 -11.83 -8.71 -1.27
N PRO A 67 -10.60 -9.16 -1.60
CA PRO A 67 -10.14 -10.48 -1.17
C PRO A 67 -10.21 -10.59 0.37
N PRO A 68 -10.34 -11.81 0.91
CA PRO A 68 -10.30 -12.01 2.36
C PRO A 68 -8.96 -11.53 2.91
N PHE A 69 -8.99 -10.79 4.02
CA PHE A 69 -7.77 -10.45 4.74
C PHE A 69 -7.11 -11.72 5.28
N PRO A 70 -5.76 -11.86 5.25
CA PRO A 70 -5.08 -13.05 5.75
C PRO A 70 -5.54 -13.41 7.17
N PRO A 71 -5.66 -14.70 7.53
CA PRO A 71 -6.16 -15.11 8.85
C PRO A 71 -5.13 -14.87 9.96
N LYS A 72 -5.61 -14.62 11.19
CA LYS A 72 -4.74 -14.45 12.35
C LYS A 72 -4.22 -15.81 12.82
N HIS A 73 -2.91 -15.94 13.02
CA HIS A 73 -2.29 -17.13 13.62
C HIS A 73 -2.30 -17.00 15.14
N VAL A 74 -3.40 -17.43 15.78
CA VAL A 74 -3.65 -17.19 17.21
C VAL A 74 -2.71 -17.99 18.14
N LEU A 75 -2.23 -19.14 17.67
CA LEU A 75 -1.43 -20.07 18.47
C LEU A 75 0.07 -19.97 18.18
N GLU A 76 0.50 -19.00 17.37
CA GLU A 76 1.88 -18.89 16.90
C GLU A 76 2.53 -17.58 17.36
N ASP A 77 3.80 -17.64 17.75
CA ASP A 77 4.58 -16.43 18.01
C ASP A 77 5.02 -15.79 16.69
N MET A 78 4.29 -14.76 16.29
CA MET A 78 4.52 -14.01 15.06
C MET A 78 5.75 -13.09 15.10
N ARG A 79 6.53 -13.09 16.18
CA ARG A 79 7.71 -12.21 16.35
C ARG A 79 9.01 -12.85 15.87
N THR A 80 9.00 -14.15 15.55
CA THR A 80 10.19 -14.84 15.00
C THR A 80 10.36 -14.50 13.52
N ARG A 81 11.61 -14.42 13.03
CA ARG A 81 11.87 -14.07 11.63
C ARG A 81 11.13 -14.96 10.62
N PRO A 82 11.07 -16.30 10.77
CA PRO A 82 10.30 -17.14 9.85
C PRO A 82 8.81 -16.79 9.81
N LYS A 83 8.21 -16.46 10.97
CA LYS A 83 6.81 -16.08 11.06
C LYS A 83 6.54 -14.67 10.53
N ILE A 84 7.49 -13.75 10.72
CA ILE A 84 7.44 -12.43 10.09
C ILE A 84 7.45 -12.58 8.57
N THR A 85 8.36 -13.39 8.01
CA THR A 85 8.44 -13.64 6.57
C THR A 85 7.22 -14.35 6.01
N GLN A 86 6.66 -15.31 6.75
CA GLN A 86 5.37 -15.90 6.39
C GLN A 86 4.28 -14.82 6.30
N ARG A 87 4.22 -13.90 7.27
CA ARG A 87 3.23 -12.81 7.26
C ARG A 87 3.49 -11.78 6.16
N GLU A 88 4.74 -11.48 5.86
CA GLU A 88 5.14 -10.65 4.72
C GLU A 88 4.55 -11.22 3.42
N ALA A 89 4.70 -12.54 3.19
CA ALA A 89 4.17 -13.22 2.01
C ALA A 89 2.63 -13.19 1.94
N GLU A 90 1.95 -13.48 3.06
CA GLU A 90 0.48 -13.45 3.12
C GLU A 90 -0.08 -12.04 2.85
N LEU A 91 0.55 -11.00 3.41
CA LEU A 91 0.17 -9.61 3.17
C LEU A 91 0.49 -9.20 1.73
N PHE A 92 1.62 -9.65 1.18
CA PHE A 92 1.98 -9.41 -0.22
C PHE A 92 0.91 -9.97 -1.16
N GLU A 93 0.54 -11.25 -1.02
CA GLU A 93 -0.52 -11.88 -1.82
C GLU A 93 -1.85 -11.13 -1.71
N TYR A 94 -2.25 -10.76 -0.49
CA TYR A 94 -3.46 -9.98 -0.25
C TYR A 94 -3.43 -8.64 -1.00
N TYR A 95 -2.33 -7.87 -0.88
CA TYR A 95 -2.24 -6.57 -1.52
C TYR A 95 -2.10 -6.67 -3.05
N THR A 96 -1.51 -7.75 -3.58
CA THR A 96 -1.53 -8.05 -5.02
C THR A 96 -2.96 -8.16 -5.55
N LEU A 97 -3.84 -8.84 -4.81
CA LEU A 97 -5.25 -8.94 -5.18
C LEU A 97 -6.01 -7.62 -4.98
N VAL A 98 -5.70 -6.84 -3.93
CA VAL A 98 -6.29 -5.50 -3.75
C VAL A 98 -5.91 -4.58 -4.91
N ALA A 99 -4.69 -4.68 -5.41
CA ALA A 99 -4.19 -3.84 -6.50
C ALA A 99 -4.89 -4.06 -7.85
N THR A 100 -5.67 -5.14 -8.01
CA THR A 100 -6.53 -5.31 -9.19
C THR A 100 -7.81 -4.47 -9.11
N ASN A 101 -8.08 -3.83 -7.97
CA ASN A 101 -9.24 -2.96 -7.77
C ASN A 101 -8.79 -1.49 -7.76
N LYS A 102 -9.02 -0.79 -8.87
CA LYS A 102 -8.62 0.62 -9.03
C LYS A 102 -9.20 1.53 -7.95
N VAL A 103 -10.46 1.34 -7.57
CA VAL A 103 -11.13 2.16 -6.54
C VAL A 103 -10.44 1.98 -5.19
N ALA A 104 -10.02 0.75 -4.87
CA ALA A 104 -9.27 0.48 -3.64
C ALA A 104 -7.91 1.19 -3.63
N ILE A 105 -7.21 1.18 -4.76
CA ILE A 105 -5.91 1.83 -4.88
C ILE A 105 -6.03 3.35 -4.81
N ASP A 106 -6.98 3.93 -5.54
CA ASP A 106 -7.26 5.37 -5.49
C ASP A 106 -7.59 5.80 -4.04
N TRP A 107 -8.40 4.99 -3.33
CA TRP A 107 -8.76 5.26 -1.94
C TRP A 107 -7.54 5.20 -1.00
N LEU A 108 -6.67 4.20 -1.16
CA LEU A 108 -5.45 4.04 -0.36
C LEU A 108 -4.46 5.19 -0.61
N ALA A 109 -4.27 5.58 -1.87
CA ALA A 109 -3.38 6.69 -2.25
C ALA A 109 -3.84 8.04 -1.69
N ALA A 110 -5.14 8.25 -1.58
CA ALA A 110 -5.72 9.49 -1.03
C ALA A 110 -5.64 9.60 0.50
N GLN A 111 -5.36 8.50 1.22
CA GLN A 111 -5.43 8.50 2.70
C GLN A 111 -4.46 9.46 3.35
N HIS A 112 -3.26 9.65 2.80
CA HIS A 112 -2.31 10.62 3.34
C HIS A 112 -2.89 12.04 3.36
N ASP A 113 -3.44 12.48 2.23
CA ASP A 113 -3.96 13.84 2.07
C ASP A 113 -5.23 14.07 2.91
N ILE A 114 -6.10 13.06 2.97
CA ILE A 114 -7.28 13.09 3.84
C ILE A 114 -6.84 13.21 5.31
N ARG A 115 -5.88 12.40 5.77
CA ARG A 115 -5.48 12.39 7.19
C ARG A 115 -4.68 13.63 7.59
N SER A 116 -3.91 14.21 6.67
CA SER A 116 -3.13 15.43 6.92
C SER A 116 -3.97 16.70 7.01
N THR A 117 -5.19 16.70 6.47
CA THR A 117 -6.12 17.84 6.51
C THR A 117 -7.09 17.80 7.67
N VAL A 118 -7.20 16.67 8.36
CA VAL A 118 -8.09 16.49 9.51
C VAL A 118 -7.42 16.98 10.79
N ALA A 119 -8.18 17.66 11.65
CA ALA A 119 -7.66 18.14 12.93
C ALA A 119 -7.25 16.96 13.84
N PRO A 120 -6.22 17.09 14.69
CA PRO A 120 -5.67 15.97 15.46
C PRO A 120 -6.70 15.21 16.32
N GLN A 121 -7.73 15.90 16.84
CA GLN A 121 -8.79 15.30 17.64
C GLN A 121 -9.74 14.40 16.83
N ASP A 122 -9.84 14.65 15.52
CA ASP A 122 -10.74 13.97 14.59
C ASP A 122 -10.01 12.91 13.73
N ALA A 123 -8.69 12.84 13.85
CA ALA A 123 -7.86 11.91 13.10
C ALA A 123 -8.17 10.44 13.48
N PRO A 124 -8.20 9.51 12.52
CA PRO A 124 -8.40 8.08 12.80
C PRO A 124 -7.33 7.55 13.77
N LYS A 125 -7.77 6.98 14.89
CA LYS A 125 -6.88 6.35 15.88
C LYS A 125 -6.65 4.86 15.57
N ASP A 126 -6.39 4.56 14.30
CA ASP A 126 -6.24 3.18 13.82
C ASP A 126 -4.78 2.69 13.81
N GLY A 127 -3.81 3.57 14.09
CA GLY A 127 -2.38 3.23 14.17
C GLY A 127 -1.70 3.03 12.82
N VAL A 128 -2.43 3.19 11.71
CA VAL A 128 -1.86 3.12 10.36
C VAL A 128 -1.39 4.49 9.95
N GLU A 129 -0.13 4.56 9.56
CA GLU A 129 0.50 5.76 9.04
C GLU A 129 0.65 5.62 7.53
N PHE A 130 0.39 6.71 6.81
CA PHE A 130 0.53 6.79 5.36
C PHE A 130 1.68 7.73 5.03
N THR A 131 2.44 7.42 4.00
CA THR A 131 3.44 8.33 3.44
C THR A 131 2.84 9.16 2.31
N PRO A 132 3.34 10.39 2.08
CA PRO A 132 2.86 11.22 0.99
C PRO A 132 3.04 10.52 -0.37
N PRO A 133 2.03 10.53 -1.26
CA PRO A 133 2.18 10.02 -2.61
C PRO A 133 3.23 10.84 -3.37
N GLN A 134 4.20 10.15 -3.97
CA GLN A 134 5.26 10.73 -4.78
C GLN A 134 4.93 10.56 -6.27
N SER A 135 4.89 11.67 -7.00
CA SER A 135 4.77 11.64 -8.46
C SER A 135 6.08 11.13 -9.07
N MET A 136 6.00 10.01 -9.79
CA MET A 136 7.13 9.45 -10.50
C MET A 136 7.30 10.21 -11.83
N VAL A 137 8.21 11.19 -11.86
CA VAL A 137 8.53 11.89 -13.12
C VAL A 137 9.05 10.84 -14.10
N LYS A 138 8.37 10.68 -15.24
CA LYS A 138 8.92 9.92 -16.38
C LYS A 138 10.23 10.58 -16.76
N LEU A 139 11.36 10.00 -16.36
CA LEU A 139 12.66 10.29 -16.99
C LEU A 139 12.55 9.80 -18.43
N HIS A 140 11.92 10.61 -19.29
CA HIS A 140 12.20 10.60 -20.70
C HIS A 140 13.68 10.97 -20.81
N SER A 141 14.49 9.92 -20.93
CA SER A 141 15.85 9.96 -21.44
C SER A 141 15.86 10.77 -22.72
N ARG A 142 16.02 12.10 -22.58
CA ARG A 142 16.54 12.97 -23.61
C ARG A 142 18.00 12.61 -23.76
N ARG A 143 18.28 11.43 -24.31
CA ARG A 143 19.56 11.16 -24.96
C ARG A 143 19.53 11.88 -26.30
N SER A 144 19.59 13.21 -26.23
CA SER A 144 19.95 14.05 -27.37
C SER A 144 21.38 13.68 -27.73
N ARG A 145 21.52 12.78 -28.71
CA ARG A 145 22.79 12.55 -29.41
C ARG A 145 23.12 13.84 -30.15
N ARG A 146 23.83 14.75 -29.47
CA ARG A 146 24.57 15.82 -30.10
C ARG A 146 25.77 15.20 -30.82
N SER A 147 25.54 14.73 -32.05
CA SER A 147 26.63 14.45 -32.99
C SER A 147 26.93 15.75 -33.73
N THR A 148 27.78 16.58 -33.15
CA THR A 148 28.43 17.68 -33.88
C THR A 148 29.65 17.12 -34.59
N ASN A 149 29.57 17.07 -35.92
CA ASN A 149 30.71 16.86 -36.82
C ASN A 149 31.87 17.77 -36.42
N GLN A 150 33.06 17.20 -36.31
CA GLN A 150 34.31 17.95 -36.38
C GLN A 150 35.05 17.53 -37.65
N THR A 151 35.43 18.57 -38.40
CA THR A 151 36.38 18.65 -39.54
C THR A 151 36.07 17.89 -40.81
#